data_AF-A0A8F4KI20-F1
#
_entry.id   AF-A0A8F4KI20-F1
#
_cell.length_a   1.000
_cell.length_b   1.000
_cell.length_c   1.000
_cell.angle_alpha   90.00
_cell.angle_beta   90.00
_cell.angle_gamma   90.00
#
_symmetry.space_group_name_H-M   'P 1'
#
loop_
_entity.id
_entity.type
_entity.pdbx_description
1 polymer ?
#
loop_
_entity_poly.entity_id
_entity_poly.type
_entity_poly.pdbx_seq_one_letter_code
_entity_poly.pdbx_strand_id
1 'polypeptide(L)' 'MQPAGNGVKTDGSRFYEWDYTHNDIEVYDKRGRHLGSADPVTGDLNKPAVPGRKLNR' A
#
# COMPACT_ATOMS: atom_id res chain seq x y z
N MET A 1 -0.67 1.99 -13.48
CA MET A 1 -0.51 0.89 -12.51
C MET A 1 -1.25 -0.34 -13.03
N GLN A 2 -0.72 -1.53 -12.78
CA GLN A 2 -1.31 -2.82 -13.18
C GLN A 2 -2.11 -3.41 -12.01
N PRO A 3 -3.19 -4.19 -12.26
CA PRO A 3 -3.88 -4.92 -11.20
C PRO A 3 -3.00 -6.04 -10.64
N ALA A 4 -3.03 -6.25 -9.32
CA ALA A 4 -2.27 -7.30 -8.60
C ALA A 4 -3.17 -8.33 -7.87
N GLY A 5 -4.50 -8.17 -7.94
CA GLY A 5 -5.50 -9.02 -7.28
C GLY A 5 -6.17 -8.33 -6.08
N ASN A 6 -7.38 -8.74 -5.68
CA ASN A 6 -8.11 -8.27 -4.50
C ASN A 6 -8.16 -6.74 -4.29
N GLY A 7 -8.30 -5.96 -5.37
CA GLY A 7 -8.30 -4.49 -5.29
C GLY A 7 -6.91 -3.84 -5.16
N VAL A 8 -5.85 -4.64 -5.13
CA VAL A 8 -4.46 -4.18 -5.09
C VAL A 8 -3.97 -3.79 -6.48
N LYS A 9 -3.22 -2.69 -6.55
CA LYS A 9 -2.51 -2.24 -7.75
C LYS A 9 -1.00 -2.29 -7.53
N THR A 10 -0.23 -2.37 -8.62
CA THR A 10 1.24 -2.37 -8.58
C THR A 10 1.83 -1.54 -9.71
N ASP A 11 3.02 -0.97 -9.46
CA ASP A 11 3.88 -0.37 -10.48
C ASP A 11 5.08 -1.28 -10.87
N GLY A 12 5.13 -2.51 -10.33
CA GLY A 12 6.23 -3.46 -10.51
C GLY A 12 7.30 -3.40 -9.40
N SER A 13 7.33 -2.33 -8.62
CA SER A 13 8.25 -2.15 -7.48
C SER A 13 7.53 -2.19 -6.12
N ARG A 14 6.29 -1.68 -6.09
CA ARG A 14 5.45 -1.55 -4.91
C ARG A 14 4.04 -2.05 -5.18
N PHE A 15 3.33 -2.34 -4.10
CA PHE A 15 1.89 -2.61 -4.11
C PHE A 15 1.15 -1.54 -3.34
N TYR A 16 -0.07 -1.27 -3.80
CA TYR A 16 -0.93 -0.21 -3.31
C TYR A 16 -2.34 -0.77 -3.08
N GLU A 17 -2.85 -0.61 -1.88
CA GLU A 17 -4.18 -1.04 -1.47
C GLU A 17 -4.91 0.16 -0.85
N TRP A 18 -6.20 0.32 -1.17
CA TRP A 18 -7.00 1.36 -0.54
C TRP A 18 -7.47 0.90 0.84
N ASP A 19 -7.18 1.67 1.88
CA ASP A 19 -7.70 1.44 3.22
C ASP A 19 -9.00 2.21 3.43
N TYR A 20 -10.12 1.50 3.38
CA TYR A 20 -11.46 2.05 3.61
C TYR A 20 -11.69 2.55 5.05
N THR A 21 -10.84 2.17 6.01
CA THR A 21 -10.96 2.57 7.41
C THR A 21 -10.37 3.95 7.64
N HIS A 22 -9.28 4.27 6.93
CA HIS A 22 -8.48 5.48 7.16
C HIS A 22 -8.46 6.44 5.97
N ASN A 23 -9.05 6.05 4.83
CA ASN A 23 -9.09 6.81 3.58
C ASN A 23 -7.70 7.19 3.06
N ASP A 24 -6.75 6.27 3.17
CA ASP A 24 -5.39 6.38 2.66
C ASP A 24 -4.99 5.13 1.87
N ILE A 25 -3.79 5.17 1.30
CA ILE A 25 -3.25 4.09 0.47
C ILE A 25 -2.20 3.35 1.29
N GLU A 26 -2.46 2.09 1.65
CA GLU A 26 -1.43 1.22 2.24
C GLU A 26 -0.41 0.85 1.16
N VAL A 27 0.87 1.10 1.44
CA VAL A 27 1.97 0.86 0.50
C VAL A 27 2.82 -0.30 0.98
N TYR A 28 3.16 -1.20 0.07
CA TYR A 28 3.99 -2.37 0.36
C TYR A 28 5.15 -2.50 -0.63
N ASP A 29 6.26 -3.08 -0.19
CA ASP A 29 7.37 -3.40 -1.08
C ASP A 29 7.07 -4.62 -1.98
N LYS A 30 7.95 -4.93 -2.94
CA LYS A 30 7.82 -6.11 -3.81
C LYS A 30 7.73 -7.46 -3.08
N ARG A 31 8.06 -7.52 -1.78
CA ARG A 31 7.97 -8.71 -0.93
C ARG A 31 6.69 -8.70 -0.07
N GLY A 32 5.80 -7.73 -0.27
CA GLY A 32 4.56 -7.57 0.48
C GLY A 32 4.76 -7.01 1.89
N ARG A 33 5.92 -6.43 2.22
CA ARG A 33 6.16 -5.81 3.54
C ARG A 33 5.58 -4.41 3.57
N HIS A 34 4.84 -4.07 4.63
CA HIS A 34 4.24 -2.75 4.79
C HIS A 34 5.32 -1.66 4.90
N LEU A 35 5.16 -0.59 4.12
CA LEU A 35 6.05 0.57 4.05
C LEU A 35 5.44 1.81 4.71
N GLY A 36 4.14 1.79 5.00
CA GLY A 36 3.39 2.92 5.53
C GLY A 36 2.16 3.21 4.69
N SER A 37 1.41 4.23 5.10
CA SER A 37 0.21 4.71 4.41
C SER A 37 0.51 6.04 3.74
N ALA A 38 0.04 6.21 2.50
CA ALA A 38 0.22 7.41 1.70
C ALA A 38 -1.09 8.21 1.59
N ASP A 39 -0.98 9.53 1.66
CA ASP A 39 -2.08 10.44 1.37
C ASP A 39 -2.50 10.27 -0.10
N PRO A 40 -3.80 10.11 -0.40
CA PRO A 40 -4.24 9.77 -1.74
C PRO A 40 -4.25 10.94 -2.74
N VAL A 41 -4.09 12.16 -2.25
CA VAL A 41 -4.05 13.38 -3.07
C VAL A 41 -2.62 13.72 -3.44
N THR A 42 -1.72 13.68 -2.48
CA THR A 42 -0.30 14.08 -2.61
C THR A 42 0.62 12.91 -2.95
N GLY A 43 0.27 11.69 -2.50
CA GLY A 43 1.12 10.51 -2.59
C GLY A 43 2.19 10.42 -1.50
N ASP A 44 2.22 11.36 -0.56
CA ASP A 44 3.23 11.40 0.51
C ASP A 44 2.92 10.36 1.60
N LEU A 45 3.95 9.63 2.03
CA LEU A 45 3.84 8.69 3.15
C LEU A 45 3.70 9.48 4.46
N ASN A 46 2.51 9.45 5.05
CA ASN A 46 2.18 10.17 6.28
C ASN A 46 2.23 9.27 7.53
N LYS A 47 2.11 7.95 7.36
CA LYS A 47 2.17 6.96 8.43
C LYS A 47 3.37 6.04 8.25
N PRO A 48 4.08 5.71 9.34
CA PRO A 48 5.25 4.84 9.27
C PRO A 48 4.85 3.39 8.96
N ALA A 49 5.83 2.61 8.50
CA ALA A 49 5.70 1.16 8.37
C ALA A 49 5.32 0.52 9.71
N VAL A 50 4.43 -0.47 9.63
CA VAL A 50 4.02 -1.28 10.79
C VAL A 50 4.71 -2.64 10.69
N PRO A 51 5.69 -2.95 11.56
CA PRO A 51 6.39 -4.23 11.53
C PRO A 51 5.40 -5.42 11.62
N GLY A 52 5.61 -6.42 10.77
CA GLY A 52 4.76 -7.62 10.73
C GLY A 52 3.49 -7.49 9.89
N ARG A 53 3.04 -6.27 9.55
CA ARG A 53 1.95 -6.10 8.58
C ARG A 53 2.43 -6.52 7.19
N LYS A 54 1.61 -7.34 6.53
CA LYS A 54 1.88 -7.86 5.19
C LYS A 54 0.68 -7.63 4.30
N LEU A 55 0.96 -7.46 3.02
CA LEU A 55 -0.06 -7.49 1.99
C LEU A 55 -0.74 -8.87 2.01
N ASN A 56 -2.06 -8.88 2.16
CA ASN A 56 -2.84 -10.11 2.10
C ASN A 56 -3.29 -10.33 0.65
N ARG A 57 -2.87 -11.44 0.03
CA ARG A 57 -3.11 -11.74 -1.39
C ARG A 57 -3.99 -12.96 -1.56
#